data_AF-A0A4U7DHR5-F1
#
_entry.id   AF-A0A4U7DHR5-F1
#
_cell.length_a   1.000
_cell.length_b   1.000
_cell.length_c   1.000
_cell.angle_alpha   90.00
_cell.angle_beta   90.00
_cell.angle_gamma   90.00
#
_symmetry.space_group_name_H-M   'P 1'
#
loop_
_entity.id
_entity.type
_entity.pdbx_description
1 polymer ?
#
loop_
_entity_poly.entity_id
_entity_poly.type
_entity_poly.pdbx_seq_one_letter_code
_entity_poly.pdbx_strand_id
1 'polypeptide(L)'
;MADSVDGRGRRALGALALLAVPTVLAAVPLVALAALLGPGGLGALPFGAAGGLLAAAVVGPAASALLGPVLVDRRIARLPDADLDERRADFVADRVASLAAEVGVDPPEVTAVRVDAANVAVADGYRGSRLVVSTRLLALPKADRDAALRHAL
;
A
#
# COMPACT_ATOMS: atom_id res chain seq x y z
N MET A 1 13.71 27.53 20.45
CA MET A 1 14.27 26.16 20.50
C MET A 1 13.31 25.16 21.17
N ALA A 2 11.98 25.34 21.00
CA ALA A 2 10.94 24.52 21.64
C ALA A 2 10.01 23.78 20.64
N ASP A 3 10.00 24.16 19.35
CA ASP A 3 9.11 23.56 18.34
C ASP A 3 9.51 22.15 17.87
N SER A 4 10.73 21.69 18.17
CA SER A 4 11.24 20.41 17.67
C SER A 4 10.75 19.19 18.47
N VAL A 5 10.30 19.39 19.71
CA VAL A 5 9.87 18.31 20.61
C VAL A 5 8.46 17.82 20.26
N ASP A 6 7.54 18.75 19.96
CA ASP A 6 6.16 18.42 19.55
C ASP A 6 6.11 17.66 18.22
N GLY A 7 6.96 18.05 17.27
CA GLY A 7 7.08 17.35 15.99
C GLY A 7 7.65 15.93 16.13
N ARG A 8 8.61 15.73 17.04
CA ARG A 8 9.22 14.40 17.28
C ARG A 8 8.26 13.46 17.99
N GLY A 9 7.54 13.93 19.01
CA GLY A 9 6.54 13.14 19.73
C GLY A 9 5.39 12.69 18.83
N ARG A 10 4.84 13.59 18.02
CA ARG A 10 3.78 13.26 17.05
C ARG A 10 4.24 12.26 16.00
N ARG A 11 5.47 12.40 15.50
CA ARG A 11 6.05 11.43 14.56
C ARG A 11 6.24 10.04 15.19
N ALA A 12 6.72 9.99 16.43
CA ALA A 12 6.88 8.74 17.16
C ALA A 12 5.52 8.05 17.39
N LEU A 13 4.50 8.80 17.81
CA LEU A 13 3.14 8.29 17.94
C LEU A 13 2.56 7.81 16.60
N GLY A 14 2.78 8.55 15.52
CA GLY A 14 2.39 8.14 14.18
C GLY A 14 3.06 6.84 13.75
N ALA A 15 4.38 6.70 13.98
CA ALA A 15 5.11 5.48 13.70
C ALA A 15 4.61 4.30 14.52
N LEU A 16 4.34 4.51 15.81
CA LEU A 16 3.75 3.48 16.68
C LEU A 16 2.36 3.07 16.21
N ALA A 17 1.51 4.02 15.82
CA ALA A 17 0.19 3.75 15.29
C ALA A 17 0.25 2.94 13.97
N LEU A 18 1.20 3.26 13.08
CA LEU A 18 1.44 2.50 11.85
C LEU A 18 1.89 1.06 12.12
N LEU A 19 2.74 0.85 13.15
CA LEU A 19 3.21 -0.49 13.53
C LEU A 19 2.15 -1.31 14.28
N ALA A 20 1.20 -0.66 14.95
CA ALA A 20 0.23 -1.33 15.81
C ALA A 20 -0.62 -2.35 15.04
N VAL A 21 -1.18 -1.97 13.88
CA VAL A 21 -2.07 -2.84 13.09
C VAL A 21 -1.39 -4.17 12.69
N PRO A 22 -0.25 -4.19 11.97
CA PRO A 22 0.38 -5.44 11.57
C PRO A 22 0.88 -6.24 12.78
N THR A 23 1.31 -5.57 13.85
CA THR A 23 1.72 -6.21 15.11
C THR A 23 0.57 -6.95 15.77
N VAL A 24 -0.58 -6.30 15.92
CA VAL A 24 -1.77 -6.91 16.53
C VAL A 24 -2.28 -8.08 15.69
N LEU A 25 -2.30 -7.95 14.36
CA LEU A 25 -2.67 -9.05 13.47
C LEU A 25 -1.75 -10.26 13.61
N ALA A 26 -0.44 -10.04 13.74
CA ALA A 26 0.53 -11.11 13.96
C ALA A 26 0.43 -11.72 15.37
N ALA A 27 0.01 -10.95 16.37
CA ALA A 27 -0.16 -11.43 17.73
C ALA A 27 -1.28 -12.47 17.86
N VAL A 28 -2.35 -12.39 17.06
CA VAL A 28 -3.49 -13.34 17.12
C VAL A 28 -3.06 -14.81 17.00
N PRO A 29 -2.37 -15.24 15.92
CA PRO A 29 -1.92 -16.63 15.82
C PRO A 29 -0.86 -17.00 16.86
N LEU A 30 -0.01 -16.05 17.27
CA LEU A 30 1.01 -16.29 18.30
C LEU A 30 0.40 -16.57 19.68
N VAL A 31 -0.66 -15.84 20.05
CA VAL A 31 -1.42 -16.07 21.28
C VAL A 31 -2.10 -17.44 21.25
N ALA A 32 -2.72 -17.79 20.12
CA ALA A 32 -3.33 -19.11 19.95
C ALA A 32 -2.30 -20.24 20.07
N LEU A 33 -1.11 -20.08 19.47
CA LEU A 33 -0.02 -21.04 19.56
C LEU A 33 0.51 -21.18 20.99
N ALA A 34 0.70 -20.05 21.70
CA ALA A 34 1.13 -20.06 23.10
C ALA A 34 0.11 -20.75 24.01
N ALA A 35 -1.20 -20.54 23.77
CA ALA A 35 -2.26 -21.23 24.51
C ALA A 35 -2.27 -22.74 24.23
N LEU A 36 -2.06 -23.16 22.98
CA LEU A 36 -2.04 -24.57 22.59
C LEU A 36 -0.86 -25.33 23.20
N LEU A 37 0.32 -24.70 23.27
CA LEU A 37 1.53 -25.33 23.79
C LEU A 37 1.57 -25.39 25.33
N GLY A 38 0.60 -24.77 26.01
CA GLY A 38 0.46 -24.80 27.46
C GLY A 38 1.64 -24.17 28.22
N PRO A 39 1.74 -24.40 29.55
CA PRO A 39 2.79 -23.83 30.39
C PRO A 39 4.21 -24.25 29.98
N GLY A 40 4.36 -25.44 29.38
CA GLY A 40 5.64 -25.96 28.88
C GLY A 40 6.10 -25.30 27.58
N GLY A 41 5.18 -24.86 26.73
CA GLY A 41 5.48 -24.13 25.49
C GLY A 41 5.94 -22.69 25.69
N LEU A 42 5.42 -22.04 26.74
CA LEU A 42 5.89 -20.72 27.17
C LEU A 42 7.33 -20.76 27.69
N GLY A 43 7.83 -21.92 28.14
CA GLY A 43 9.23 -22.13 28.52
C GLY A 43 10.20 -22.25 27.33
N ALA A 44 9.69 -22.49 26.12
CA ALA A 44 10.50 -22.49 24.89
C ALA A 44 10.69 -21.08 24.30
N LEU A 45 9.83 -20.13 24.69
CA LEU A 45 9.99 -18.72 24.38
C LEU A 45 10.75 -18.05 25.53
N PRO A 46 12.00 -17.58 25.33
CA PRO A 46 12.87 -17.12 26.42
C PRO A 46 12.31 -15.96 27.29
N PHE A 47 11.17 -15.36 26.90
CA PHE A 47 10.61 -14.16 27.54
C PHE A 47 9.07 -14.17 27.72
N GLY A 48 8.40 -15.32 27.61
CA GLY A 48 6.93 -15.43 27.80
C GLY A 48 6.11 -14.45 26.94
N ALA A 49 5.07 -13.83 27.51
CA ALA A 49 4.19 -12.89 26.80
C ALA A 49 4.93 -11.67 26.20
N ALA A 50 5.96 -11.16 26.89
CA ALA A 50 6.79 -10.06 26.38
C ALA A 50 7.59 -10.49 25.13
N GLY A 51 8.09 -11.73 25.13
CA GLY A 51 8.74 -12.33 23.95
C GLY A 51 7.79 -12.49 22.76
N GLY A 52 6.55 -12.91 23.02
CA GLY A 52 5.51 -13.01 21.99
C GLY A 52 5.13 -11.66 21.38
N LEU A 53 5.02 -10.61 22.20
CA LEU A 53 4.77 -9.25 21.72
C LEU A 53 5.94 -8.72 20.88
N LEU A 54 7.19 -8.93 21.32
CA LEU A 54 8.37 -8.56 20.56
C LEU A 54 8.42 -9.31 19.22
N ALA A 55 8.13 -10.62 19.23
CA ALA A 55 8.05 -11.40 18.00
C ALA A 55 6.96 -10.86 17.06
N ALA A 56 5.78 -10.52 17.57
CA ALA A 56 4.70 -9.94 16.78
C ALA A 56 5.08 -8.56 16.19
N ALA A 57 5.77 -7.73 16.98
CA ALA A 57 6.21 -6.40 16.57
C ALA A 57 7.29 -6.43 15.48
N VAL A 58 7.99 -7.56 15.32
CA VAL A 58 8.95 -7.77 14.23
C VAL A 58 8.28 -8.48 13.05
N VAL A 59 7.62 -9.61 13.31
CA VAL A 59 7.03 -10.49 12.27
C VAL A 59 5.88 -9.80 11.56
N GLY A 60 5.02 -9.06 12.27
CA GLY A 60 3.87 -8.37 11.68
C GLY A 60 4.30 -7.37 10.60
N PRO A 61 5.11 -6.35 10.93
CA PRO A 61 5.61 -5.40 9.96
C PRO A 61 6.43 -6.06 8.84
N ALA A 62 7.29 -7.03 9.16
CA ALA A 62 8.07 -7.75 8.16
C ALA A 62 7.17 -8.51 7.16
N ALA A 63 6.17 -9.25 7.66
CA ALA A 63 5.20 -9.95 6.83
C ALA A 63 4.35 -8.97 6.01
N SER A 64 3.93 -7.84 6.59
CA SER A 64 3.18 -6.81 5.87
C SER A 64 4.01 -6.18 4.75
N ALA A 65 5.30 -5.91 4.99
CA ALA A 65 6.20 -5.37 3.97
C ALA A 65 6.45 -6.38 2.83
N LEU A 66 6.55 -7.67 3.15
CA LEU A 66 6.80 -8.74 2.18
C LEU A 66 5.56 -9.13 1.37
N LEU A 67 4.42 -9.29 2.05
CA LEU A 67 3.18 -9.83 1.47
C LEU A 67 2.20 -8.74 1.04
N GLY A 68 2.22 -7.58 1.68
CA GLY A 68 1.34 -6.44 1.36
C GLY A 68 1.34 -6.08 -0.12
N PRO A 69 2.51 -5.86 -0.75
CA PRO A 69 2.57 -5.57 -2.19
C PRO A 69 1.91 -6.65 -3.04
N VAL A 70 2.18 -7.93 -2.74
CA VAL A 70 1.61 -9.07 -3.48
C VAL A 70 0.09 -9.14 -3.34
N LEU A 71 -0.45 -8.80 -2.17
CA LEU A 71 -1.89 -8.76 -1.94
C LEU A 71 -2.54 -7.58 -2.68
N VAL A 72 -1.88 -6.43 -2.74
CA VAL A 72 -2.32 -5.28 -3.53
C VAL A 72 -2.31 -5.62 -5.02
N ASP A 73 -1.22 -6.20 -5.54
CA ASP A 73 -1.12 -6.65 -6.93
C ASP A 73 -2.24 -7.62 -7.30
N ARG A 74 -2.48 -8.63 -6.45
CA ARG A 74 -3.60 -9.57 -6.64
C ARG A 74 -4.95 -8.89 -6.61
N ARG A 75 -5.14 -7.86 -5.79
CA ARG A 75 -6.41 -7.14 -5.71
C ARG A 75 -6.62 -6.29 -6.96
N ILE A 76 -5.57 -5.64 -7.46
CA ILE A 76 -5.60 -4.88 -8.72
C ILE A 76 -5.88 -5.82 -9.89
N ALA A 77 -5.22 -6.97 -9.97
CA ALA A 77 -5.44 -7.97 -11.02
C ALA A 77 -6.84 -8.61 -11.02
N ARG A 78 -7.59 -8.48 -9.91
CA ARG A 78 -8.99 -8.92 -9.82
C ARG A 78 -10.00 -7.83 -10.20
N LEU A 79 -9.55 -6.60 -10.42
CA LEU A 79 -10.44 -5.54 -10.87
C LEU A 79 -10.93 -5.84 -12.30
N PRO A 80 -12.13 -5.38 -12.66
CA PRO A 80 -12.65 -5.58 -14.00
C PRO A 80 -11.71 -4.92 -15.01
N ASP A 81 -11.21 -5.71 -15.95
CA ASP A 81 -10.39 -5.20 -17.03
C ASP A 81 -11.17 -4.17 -17.85
N ALA A 82 -10.46 -3.17 -18.35
CA ALA A 82 -11.03 -2.10 -19.15
C ALA A 82 -11.48 -2.56 -20.55
N ASP A 83 -11.05 -3.75 -21.00
CA ASP A 83 -11.08 -4.24 -22.39
C ASP A 83 -10.65 -3.14 -23.37
N LEU A 84 -9.51 -2.50 -23.09
CA LEU A 84 -8.91 -1.56 -24.03
C LEU A 84 -8.14 -2.36 -25.08
N ASP A 85 -8.36 -2.03 -26.36
CA ASP A 85 -7.45 -2.46 -27.41
C ASP A 85 -6.03 -1.95 -27.10
N GLU A 86 -5.00 -2.71 -27.47
CA GLU A 86 -3.58 -2.41 -27.18
C GLU A 86 -3.21 -0.95 -27.48
N ARG A 87 -3.64 -0.43 -28.64
CA ARG A 87 -3.42 0.98 -29.03
C ARG A 87 -3.94 2.00 -28.02
N ARG A 88 -5.08 1.74 -27.37
CA ARG A 88 -5.63 2.64 -26.36
C ARG A 88 -4.89 2.51 -25.04
N ALA A 89 -4.44 1.32 -24.68
CA ALA A 89 -3.63 1.09 -23.49
C ALA A 89 -2.28 1.84 -23.61
N ASP A 90 -1.60 1.70 -24.75
CA ASP A 90 -0.33 2.37 -25.03
C ASP A 90 -0.48 3.90 -25.00
N PHE A 91 -1.56 4.42 -25.60
CA PHE A 91 -1.85 5.86 -25.56
C PHE A 91 -1.99 6.41 -24.14
N VAL A 92 -2.62 5.65 -23.23
CA VAL A 92 -2.77 6.08 -21.83
C VAL A 92 -1.42 6.04 -21.12
N ALA A 93 -0.63 4.98 -21.33
CA ALA A 93 0.70 4.83 -20.76
C ALA A 93 1.63 5.98 -21.22
N ASP A 94 1.65 6.29 -22.52
CA ASP A 94 2.42 7.40 -23.08
C ASP A 94 1.98 8.75 -22.51
N ARG A 95 0.66 8.95 -22.33
CA ARG A 95 0.14 10.20 -21.76
C ARG A 95 0.56 10.35 -20.30
N VAL A 96 0.48 9.29 -19.51
CA VAL A 96 0.94 9.30 -18.11
C VAL A 96 2.45 9.54 -18.05
N ALA A 97 3.24 8.91 -18.92
CA ALA A 97 4.68 9.12 -18.97
C ALA A 97 5.05 10.58 -19.30
N SER A 98 4.33 11.19 -20.26
CA SER A 98 4.48 12.61 -20.57
C SER A 98 4.15 13.50 -19.37
N LEU A 99 3.07 13.22 -18.64
CA LEU A 99 2.69 13.99 -17.46
C LEU A 99 3.67 13.78 -16.29
N ALA A 100 4.18 12.56 -16.11
CA ALA A 100 5.19 12.25 -15.10
C ALA A 100 6.48 13.04 -15.34
N ALA A 101 6.91 13.15 -16.60
CA ALA A 101 8.03 13.99 -16.99
C ALA A 101 7.78 15.49 -16.74
N GLU A 102 6.55 15.97 -16.93
CA GLU A 102 6.17 17.36 -16.61
C GLU A 102 6.26 17.66 -15.10
N VAL A 103 5.89 16.69 -14.25
CA VAL A 103 5.90 16.83 -12.78
C VAL A 103 7.26 16.48 -12.16
N GLY A 104 8.14 15.79 -12.91
CA GLY A 104 9.48 15.42 -12.49
C GLY A 104 9.55 14.13 -11.66
N VAL A 105 8.65 13.18 -11.93
CA VAL A 105 8.61 11.86 -11.29
C VAL A 105 8.86 10.75 -12.30
N ASP A 106 9.35 9.60 -11.84
CA ASP A 106 9.46 8.41 -12.68
C ASP A 106 8.05 7.95 -13.12
N PRO A 107 7.87 7.53 -14.38
CA PRO A 107 6.56 7.15 -14.90
C PRO A 107 6.04 5.90 -14.17
N PRO A 108 4.88 5.97 -13.50
CA PRO A 108 4.31 4.82 -12.81
C PRO A 108 3.77 3.79 -13.81
N GLU A 109 3.70 2.52 -13.39
CA GLU A 109 2.98 1.50 -14.13
C GLU A 109 1.48 1.84 -14.16
N VAL A 110 0.80 1.64 -15.28
CA VAL A 110 -0.62 2.00 -15.43
C VAL A 110 -1.47 0.77 -15.64
N THR A 111 -2.53 0.62 -14.84
CA THR A 111 -3.58 -0.38 -15.03
C THR A 111 -4.91 0.33 -15.29
N ALA A 112 -5.50 0.13 -16.46
CA ALA A 112 -6.83 0.63 -16.77
C ALA A 112 -7.90 -0.35 -16.27
N VAL A 113 -8.96 0.15 -15.65
CA VAL A 113 -10.05 -0.69 -15.11
C VAL A 113 -11.43 -0.16 -15.52
N ARG A 114 -12.38 -1.08 -15.71
CA ARG A 114 -13.79 -0.75 -15.98
C ARG A 114 -14.54 -0.58 -14.67
N VAL A 115 -14.75 0.66 -14.26
CA VAL A 115 -15.60 1.03 -13.12
C VAL A 115 -16.45 2.25 -13.47
N ASP A 116 -17.63 2.34 -12.87
CA ASP A 116 -18.63 3.38 -13.21
C ASP A 116 -18.24 4.79 -12.75
N ALA A 117 -17.36 4.90 -11.75
CA ALA A 117 -16.84 6.17 -11.26
C ALA A 117 -15.63 6.64 -12.07
N ALA A 118 -15.57 7.92 -12.41
CA ALA A 118 -14.35 8.54 -12.92
C ALA A 118 -13.35 8.70 -11.76
N ASN A 119 -12.27 7.90 -11.77
CA ASN A 119 -11.33 7.85 -10.66
C ASN A 119 -9.92 7.46 -11.13
N VAL A 120 -8.92 7.91 -10.37
CA VAL A 120 -7.55 7.42 -10.42
C VAL A 120 -7.12 7.11 -8.99
N ALA A 121 -6.50 5.95 -8.80
CA ALA A 121 -5.93 5.56 -7.51
C ALA A 121 -4.43 5.32 -7.66
N VAL A 122 -3.67 5.73 -6.65
CA VAL A 122 -2.22 5.54 -6.58
C VAL A 122 -1.94 4.40 -5.61
N ALA A 123 -1.11 3.46 -6.04
CA ALA A 123 -0.47 2.49 -5.17
C ALA A 123 1.04 2.74 -5.26
N ASP A 124 1.62 3.26 -4.19
CA ASP A 124 3.05 3.56 -4.12
C ASP A 124 3.73 2.77 -3.01
N GLY A 125 5.03 2.55 -3.16
CA GLY A 125 5.86 1.83 -2.21
C GLY A 125 7.27 1.57 -2.72
N TYR A 126 8.02 0.76 -1.98
CA TYR A 126 9.43 0.48 -2.29
C TYR A 126 9.68 -0.24 -3.63
N ARG A 127 8.63 -0.72 -4.30
CA ARG A 127 8.69 -1.39 -5.61
C ARG A 127 8.39 -0.47 -6.79
N GLY A 128 8.19 0.81 -6.53
CA GLY A 128 7.74 1.79 -7.51
C GLY A 128 6.25 2.09 -7.40
N SER A 129 5.86 3.14 -8.10
CA SER A 129 4.51 3.68 -8.13
C SER A 129 3.68 3.04 -9.24
N ARG A 130 2.39 2.84 -8.97
CA ARG A 130 1.40 2.33 -9.91
C ARG A 130 0.14 3.18 -9.86
N LEU A 131 -0.44 3.45 -11.02
CA LEU A 131 -1.74 4.10 -11.19
C LEU A 131 -2.79 3.09 -11.64
N VAL A 132 -3.93 3.09 -10.96
CA VAL A 132 -5.14 2.38 -11.38
C VAL A 132 -6.15 3.40 -11.86
N VAL A 133 -6.43 3.42 -13.16
CA VAL A 133 -7.20 4.48 -13.83
C VAL A 133 -8.51 3.91 -14.35
N SER A 134 -9.64 4.55 -14.04
CA SER A 134 -10.91 4.10 -14.59
C SER A 134 -11.12 4.54 -16.03
N THR A 135 -11.78 3.71 -16.85
CA THR A 135 -12.18 4.08 -18.21
C THR A 135 -13.09 5.31 -18.25
N ARG A 136 -13.89 5.52 -17.20
CA ARG A 136 -14.71 6.73 -17.05
C ARG A 136 -13.89 8.00 -16.87
N LEU A 137 -12.74 7.94 -16.17
CA LEU A 137 -11.81 9.07 -16.11
C LEU A 137 -11.21 9.38 -17.48
N LEU A 138 -10.88 8.34 -18.26
CA LEU A 138 -10.32 8.50 -19.60
C LEU A 138 -11.27 9.19 -20.57
N ALA A 139 -12.58 9.05 -20.35
CA ALA A 139 -13.65 9.67 -21.12
C ALA A 139 -13.93 11.14 -20.74
N LEU A 140 -13.32 11.68 -19.67
CA LEU A 140 -13.46 13.08 -19.31
C LEU A 140 -12.75 14.01 -20.33
N PRO A 141 -13.13 15.30 -20.37
CA PRO A 141 -12.38 16.30 -21.11
C PRO A 141 -10.90 16.26 -20.73
N LYS A 142 -10.03 16.52 -21.72
CA LYS A 142 -8.57 16.42 -21.55
C LYS A 142 -8.06 17.22 -20.34
N ALA A 143 -8.58 18.43 -20.12
CA ALA A 143 -8.15 19.27 -19.01
C ALA A 143 -8.41 18.61 -17.65
N ASP A 144 -9.63 18.09 -17.44
CA ASP A 144 -10.04 17.47 -16.18
C ASP A 144 -9.31 16.15 -15.95
N ARG A 145 -9.20 15.33 -17.01
CA ARG A 145 -8.46 14.06 -16.95
C ARG A 145 -6.99 14.31 -16.62
N ASP A 146 -6.33 15.22 -17.32
CA ASP A 146 -4.91 15.49 -17.10
C ASP A 146 -4.69 16.15 -15.74
N ALA A 147 -5.63 16.97 -15.24
CA ALA A 147 -5.57 17.52 -13.88
C ALA A 147 -5.65 16.41 -12.82
N ALA A 148 -6.57 15.45 -12.98
CA ALA A 148 -6.68 14.30 -12.09
C ALA A 148 -5.42 13.42 -12.12
N LEU A 149 -4.85 13.18 -13.32
CA LEU A 149 -3.60 12.43 -13.45
C LEU A 149 -2.41 13.16 -12.82
N ARG A 150 -2.28 14.48 -12.99
CA ARG A 150 -1.24 15.27 -12.31
C ARG A 150 -1.41 15.33 -10.80
N HIS A 151 -2.64 15.24 -10.29
CA HIS A 151 -2.87 15.17 -8.86
C HIS A 151 -2.46 13.81 -8.27
N ALA A 152 -2.52 12.76 -9.08
CA ALA A 152 -2.15 11.40 -8.70
C ALA A 152 -0.64 11.12 -8.85
N LEU A 153 0.06 11.86 -9.72
CA LEU A 153 1.50 11.84 -9.89
C LEU A 153 2.20 12.70 -8.83
#